data_AF-A0A0B1P841-F1
#
_entry.id   AF-A0A0B1P841-F1
#
_cell.length_a   1.000
_cell.length_b   1.000
_cell.length_c   1.000
_cell.angle_alpha   90.00
_cell.angle_beta   90.00
_cell.angle_gamma   90.00
#
_symmetry.space_group_name_H-M   'P 1'
#
loop_
_entity.id
_entity.type
_entity.pdbx_description
1 polymer ?
#
loop_
_entity_poly.entity_id
_entity_poly.type
_entity_poly.pdbx_seq_one_letter_code
_entity_poly.pdbx_strand_id
1 'polypeptide(L)'
;MPVLSLTIVTHIASFSNAATSAFLGEANFNNVGEHMFQEENLDADLGRERETVVTQDIPVRVLTTESVEGIHEPRVREPDAHIILPSLLQLKSISDRFTRLAVATSNGTVRGTSSVIGPKLELAANMHGSLKLSITTDVLNISSVWTGLTNPVLDPKQVEDGEESLEDHPSTKLREAGPDAWSKVLIDGKDWGRVLSVGRLGGRVIACFADGHALILYVYLTNYEGADESVLTSPSLYTPWANRGGLREKGAEERVM
;
A
#
# COMPACT_ATOMS: atom_id res chain seq x y z
N MET A 1 -5.28 -9.63 30.90
CA MET A 1 -4.99 -9.23 29.51
C MET A 1 -6.33 -9.04 28.82
N PRO A 2 -6.67 -7.84 28.34
CA PRO A 2 -7.89 -7.65 27.55
C PRO A 2 -7.75 -8.40 26.22
N VAL A 3 -8.80 -9.11 25.82
CA VAL A 3 -8.86 -9.90 24.59
C VAL A 3 -9.99 -9.34 23.76
N LEU A 4 -9.72 -9.09 22.48
CA LEU A 4 -10.75 -8.75 21.52
C LEU A 4 -11.13 -10.05 20.79
N SER A 5 -12.34 -10.52 21.00
CA SER A 5 -12.85 -11.73 20.34
C SER A 5 -13.63 -11.32 19.11
N LEU A 6 -13.21 -11.80 17.94
CA LEU A 6 -13.91 -11.61 16.68
C LEU A 6 -14.50 -12.96 16.26
N THR A 7 -15.82 -13.05 16.23
CA THR A 7 -16.52 -14.22 15.70
C THR A 7 -16.90 -13.95 14.26
N ILE A 8 -16.36 -14.73 13.32
CA ILE A 8 -16.75 -14.68 11.91
C ILE A 8 -17.59 -15.93 11.62
N VAL A 9 -18.84 -15.72 11.24
CA VAL A 9 -19.72 -16.80 10.79
C VAL A 9 -19.62 -16.88 9.27
N THR A 10 -19.09 -17.99 8.75
CA THR A 10 -19.04 -18.24 7.30
C THR A 10 -20.01 -19.35 6.94
N HIS A 11 -20.99 -19.04 6.09
CA HIS A 11 -21.84 -20.04 5.45
C HIS A 11 -21.12 -20.56 4.21
N ILE A 12 -20.65 -21.81 4.26
CA ILE A 12 -20.07 -22.45 3.08
C ILE A 12 -21.23 -23.07 2.30
N ALA A 13 -21.65 -22.43 1.20
CA ALA A 13 -22.50 -23.08 0.22
C ALA A 13 -21.72 -24.28 -0.34
N SER A 14 -22.18 -25.49 -0.04
CA SER A 14 -21.56 -26.72 -0.54
C SER A 14 -21.83 -26.84 -2.04
N PHE A 15 -20.90 -26.40 -2.87
CA PHE A 15 -20.87 -26.82 -4.27
C PHE A 15 -20.34 -28.25 -4.30
N SER A 16 -21.23 -29.21 -4.59
CA SER A 16 -20.90 -30.62 -4.74
C SER A 16 -19.93 -30.81 -5.92
N ASN A 17 -18.64 -30.87 -5.63
CA ASN A 17 -17.62 -31.32 -6.57
C ASN A 17 -17.67 -32.85 -6.72
N ALA A 18 -18.71 -33.36 -7.39
CA ALA A 18 -18.74 -34.75 -7.87
C ALA A 18 -17.89 -34.88 -9.15
N ALA A 19 -16.57 -34.66 -9.06
CA ALA A 19 -15.68 -34.81 -10.22
C ALA A 19 -14.21 -35.07 -9.84
N THR A 20 -13.91 -35.91 -8.85
CA THR A 20 -12.50 -36.33 -8.61
C THR A 20 -12.29 -37.79 -8.17
N SER A 21 -13.32 -38.64 -8.08
CA SER A 21 -13.12 -40.08 -7.75
C SER A 21 -13.33 -41.06 -8.91
N ALA A 22 -13.01 -40.66 -10.15
CA ALA A 22 -13.09 -41.52 -11.34
C ALA A 22 -11.72 -41.89 -11.94
N PHE A 23 -10.66 -41.96 -11.13
CA PHE A 23 -9.32 -42.37 -11.62
C PHE A 23 -8.80 -43.72 -11.11
N LEU A 24 -9.47 -44.40 -10.18
CA LEU A 24 -9.09 -45.77 -9.78
C LEU A 24 -10.35 -46.60 -9.52
N GLY A 25 -10.75 -47.40 -10.51
CA GLY A 25 -11.94 -48.24 -10.46
C GLY A 25 -11.86 -49.35 -11.49
N GLU A 26 -11.11 -50.38 -11.14
CA GLU A 26 -10.93 -51.65 -11.84
C GLU A 26 -12.29 -52.32 -12.09
N ALA A 27 -12.52 -52.75 -13.33
CA ALA A 27 -13.73 -53.42 -13.75
C ALA A 27 -13.80 -54.83 -13.16
N ASN A 28 -14.86 -55.14 -12.41
CA ASN A 28 -15.29 -56.53 -12.26
C ASN A 28 -16.82 -56.61 -12.17
N PHE A 29 -17.41 -57.16 -13.24
CA PHE A 29 -18.82 -57.55 -13.30
C PHE A 29 -19.02 -58.90 -12.62
N ASN A 30 -20.25 -59.12 -12.16
CA ASN A 30 -20.90 -60.37 -11.72
C ASN A 30 -21.07 -60.52 -10.19
N ASN A 31 -22.26 -60.22 -9.68
CA ASN A 31 -23.17 -61.28 -9.22
C ASN A 31 -24.58 -60.73 -8.94
N VAL A 32 -25.58 -61.43 -9.46
CA VAL A 32 -27.01 -61.20 -9.25
C VAL A 32 -27.47 -62.22 -8.22
N GLY A 33 -28.06 -61.77 -7.11
CA GLY A 33 -28.64 -62.67 -6.11
C GLY A 33 -29.39 -61.91 -5.03
N GLU A 34 -30.72 -62.07 -5.03
CA GLU A 34 -31.67 -61.61 -4.02
C GLU A 34 -31.21 -61.95 -2.58
N HIS A 35 -31.26 -60.98 -1.66
CA HIS A 35 -31.83 -61.19 -0.32
C HIS A 35 -31.97 -59.87 0.45
N MET A 36 -33.12 -59.73 1.12
CA MET A 36 -33.37 -58.92 2.33
C MET A 36 -33.46 -57.39 2.21
N PHE A 37 -34.72 -56.95 2.29
CA PHE A 37 -35.19 -55.78 3.04
C PHE A 37 -34.20 -55.33 4.14
N GLN A 38 -33.40 -54.33 3.81
CA GLN A 38 -32.77 -53.46 4.79
C GLN A 38 -33.46 -52.11 4.63
N GLU A 39 -34.17 -51.69 5.67
CA GLU A 39 -34.74 -50.35 5.78
C GLU A 39 -33.59 -49.34 5.59
N GLU A 40 -33.44 -48.86 4.36
CA GLU A 40 -32.54 -47.77 4.04
C GLU A 40 -33.19 -46.52 4.63
N ASN A 41 -32.63 -46.09 5.76
CA ASN A 41 -32.99 -44.87 6.46
C ASN A 41 -32.69 -43.67 5.54
N LEU A 42 -33.66 -43.29 4.71
CA LEU A 42 -33.62 -42.17 3.76
C LEU A 42 -33.68 -40.79 4.45
N ASP A 43 -33.31 -40.69 5.73
CA ASP A 43 -33.31 -39.42 6.49
C ASP A 43 -31.90 -38.88 6.80
N ALA A 44 -30.85 -39.44 6.20
CA ALA A 44 -29.46 -39.11 6.57
C ALA A 44 -28.67 -38.25 5.57
N ASP A 45 -29.25 -37.77 4.46
CA ASP A 45 -28.50 -36.92 3.51
C ASP A 45 -29.34 -35.81 2.84
N LEU A 46 -30.26 -35.20 3.60
CA LEU A 46 -30.60 -33.82 3.32
C LEU A 46 -29.44 -32.96 3.80
N GLY A 47 -28.54 -32.67 2.85
CA GLY A 47 -27.32 -31.90 3.01
C GLY A 47 -27.49 -30.80 4.05
N ARG A 48 -27.04 -31.09 5.28
CA ARG A 48 -26.85 -30.08 6.30
C ARG A 48 -25.85 -29.11 5.70
N GLU A 49 -26.33 -27.94 5.32
CA GLU A 49 -25.56 -26.73 5.20
C GLU A 49 -24.67 -26.66 6.45
N ARG A 50 -23.40 -27.09 6.32
CA ARG A 50 -22.47 -27.14 7.43
C ARG A 50 -22.05 -25.70 7.68
N GLU A 51 -22.80 -25.04 8.56
CA GLU A 51 -22.36 -23.78 9.15
C GLU A 51 -21.07 -24.05 9.94
N THR A 52 -19.96 -23.52 9.44
CA THR A 52 -18.68 -23.58 10.13
C THR A 52 -18.46 -22.24 10.82
N VAL A 53 -18.61 -22.22 12.15
CA VAL A 53 -18.32 -21.05 12.96
C VAL A 53 -16.83 -21.04 13.30
N VAL A 54 -16.13 -19.97 12.94
CA VAL A 54 -14.72 -19.76 13.29
C VAL A 54 -14.63 -18.59 14.27
N THR A 55 -14.29 -18.90 15.51
CA THR A 55 -14.01 -17.89 16.54
C THR A 55 -12.50 -17.68 16.62
N GLN A 56 -12.05 -16.44 16.40
CA GLN A 56 -10.64 -16.07 16.53
C GLN A 56 -10.46 -15.11 17.72
N ASP A 57 -9.77 -15.60 18.73
CA ASP A 57 -9.35 -14.77 19.86
C ASP A 57 -8.05 -14.04 19.51
N ILE A 58 -8.12 -12.71 19.38
CA ILE A 58 -6.98 -11.87 19.05
C ILE A 58 -6.45 -11.24 20.35
N PRO A 59 -5.23 -11.60 20.80
CA PRO A 59 -4.65 -10.98 21.99
C PRO A 59 -4.30 -9.53 21.70
N VAL A 60 -4.92 -8.59 22.44
CA VAL A 60 -4.67 -7.16 22.31
C VAL A 60 -3.75 -6.70 23.45
N ARG A 61 -2.68 -5.99 23.08
CA ARG A 61 -1.81 -5.31 24.04
C ARG A 61 -2.30 -3.88 24.21
N VAL A 62 -2.80 -3.55 25.40
CA VAL A 62 -3.13 -2.16 25.75
C VAL A 62 -1.84 -1.44 26.12
N LEU A 63 -1.56 -0.36 25.41
CA LEU A 63 -0.40 0.50 25.65
C LEU A 63 -0.70 1.46 26.81
N THR A 64 0.32 1.78 27.60
CA THR A 64 0.21 2.81 28.65
C THR A 64 0.21 4.21 28.03
N THR A 65 -0.35 5.20 28.72
CA THR A 65 -0.42 6.59 28.24
C THR A 65 0.95 7.14 27.83
N GLU A 66 2.00 6.83 28.59
CA GLU A 66 3.39 7.19 28.29
C GLU A 66 3.90 6.57 26.98
N SER A 67 3.48 5.34 26.66
CA SER A 67 3.83 4.70 25.37
C SER A 67 3.08 5.31 24.19
N VAL A 68 1.89 5.88 24.43
CA VAL A 68 1.05 6.51 23.40
C VAL A 68 1.54 7.93 23.08
N GLU A 69 2.11 8.64 24.05
CA GLU A 69 2.61 10.01 23.86
C GLU A 69 3.66 10.12 22.74
N GLY A 70 4.45 9.06 22.51
CA GLY A 70 5.41 8.99 21.40
C GLY A 70 4.82 8.59 20.04
N ILE A 71 3.55 8.17 19.98
CA ILE A 71 2.87 7.73 18.76
C ILE A 71 1.95 8.85 18.29
N HIS A 72 2.52 9.82 17.58
CA HIS A 72 1.78 10.91 16.96
C HIS A 72 1.91 10.85 15.44
N GLU A 73 0.98 11.51 14.75
CA GLU A 73 1.09 11.70 13.30
C GLU A 73 2.40 12.44 12.98
N PRO A 74 3.21 11.95 12.03
CA PRO A 74 4.45 12.63 11.66
C PRO A 74 4.15 14.04 11.17
N ARG A 75 4.77 15.04 11.79
CA ARG A 75 4.71 16.42 11.29
C ARG A 75 5.54 16.51 10.02
N VAL A 76 4.92 16.93 8.93
CA VAL A 76 5.56 17.16 7.64
C VAL A 76 5.35 18.62 7.26
N ARG A 77 6.27 19.17 6.48
CA ARG A 77 6.09 20.48 5.86
C ARG A 77 4.86 20.52 4.95
N GLU A 78 4.43 21.73 4.62
CA GLU A 78 3.34 21.96 3.67
C GLU A 78 3.63 21.34 2.29
N PRO A 79 2.62 20.71 1.65
CA PRO A 79 2.79 20.05 0.36
C PRO A 79 2.78 21.05 -0.81
N ASP A 80 3.74 20.90 -1.72
CA ASP A 80 3.86 21.71 -2.94
C ASP A 80 2.87 21.28 -4.03
N ALA A 81 2.47 20.01 -4.08
CA ALA A 81 1.45 19.55 -5.02
C ALA A 81 0.45 18.62 -4.36
N HIS A 82 -0.81 18.68 -4.77
CA HIS A 82 -1.84 17.74 -4.35
C HIS A 82 -2.69 17.34 -5.53
N ILE A 83 -2.93 16.05 -5.71
CA ILE A 83 -3.58 15.50 -6.90
C ILE A 83 -4.43 14.27 -6.56
N ILE A 84 -5.59 14.14 -7.19
CA ILE A 84 -6.38 12.91 -7.12
C ILE A 84 -5.67 11.84 -7.97
N LEU A 85 -5.32 10.72 -7.34
CA LEU A 85 -4.65 9.63 -8.05
C LEU A 85 -5.64 8.91 -9.01
N PRO A 86 -5.13 8.40 -10.14
CA PRO A 86 -5.87 7.44 -10.96
C PRO A 86 -6.04 6.12 -10.20
N SER A 87 -6.70 5.13 -10.82
CA SER A 87 -6.89 3.81 -10.22
C SER A 87 -5.57 3.24 -9.65
N LEU A 88 -5.54 3.00 -8.34
CA LEU A 88 -4.36 2.46 -7.66
C LEU A 88 -3.94 1.10 -8.22
N LEU A 89 -4.88 0.31 -8.74
CA LEU A 89 -4.58 -0.98 -9.38
C LEU A 89 -3.79 -0.79 -10.69
N GLN A 90 -4.19 0.19 -11.51
CA GLN A 90 -3.46 0.55 -12.73
C GLN A 90 -2.07 1.08 -12.38
N LEU A 91 -1.99 2.01 -11.42
CA LEU A 91 -0.73 2.59 -10.97
C LEU A 91 0.20 1.51 -10.39
N LYS A 92 -0.35 0.53 -9.65
CA LYS A 92 0.38 -0.63 -9.13
C LYS A 92 0.94 -1.49 -10.26
N SER A 93 0.12 -1.79 -11.26
CA SER A 93 0.53 -2.66 -12.37
C SER A 93 1.74 -2.10 -13.12
N ILE A 94 1.81 -0.76 -13.29
CA ILE A 94 2.91 -0.06 -13.95
C ILE A 94 4.11 0.04 -12.99
N SER A 95 3.88 0.44 -11.74
CA SER A 95 4.94 0.55 -10.70
C SER A 95 5.67 -0.77 -10.47
N ASP A 96 4.93 -1.88 -10.35
CA ASP A 96 5.52 -3.21 -10.13
C ASP A 96 6.37 -3.64 -11.34
N ARG A 97 5.99 -3.24 -12.57
CA ARG A 97 6.80 -3.51 -13.78
C ARG A 97 8.09 -2.70 -13.77
N PHE A 98 8.02 -1.41 -13.40
CA PHE A 98 9.20 -0.53 -13.33
C PHE A 98 10.20 -1.06 -12.29
N THR A 99 9.72 -1.41 -11.11
CA THR A 99 10.52 -2.04 -10.04
C THR A 99 11.18 -3.34 -10.53
N ARG A 100 10.45 -4.23 -11.21
CA ARG A 100 11.02 -5.47 -11.77
C ARG A 100 12.08 -5.21 -12.83
N LEU A 101 11.84 -4.26 -13.74
CA LEU A 101 12.80 -3.89 -14.78
C LEU A 101 14.10 -3.36 -14.17
N ALA A 102 14.00 -2.49 -13.17
CA ALA A 102 15.19 -1.96 -12.50
C ALA A 102 15.98 -3.02 -11.74
N VAL A 103 15.30 -3.96 -11.06
CA VAL A 103 15.96 -5.10 -10.39
C VAL A 103 16.66 -6.01 -11.41
N ALA A 104 16.03 -6.25 -12.57
CA ALA A 104 16.63 -7.07 -13.62
C ALA A 104 17.89 -6.41 -14.20
N THR A 105 17.89 -5.09 -14.38
CA THR A 105 19.07 -4.36 -14.88
C THR A 105 20.18 -4.21 -13.84
N SER A 106 19.85 -4.10 -12.55
CA SER A 106 20.85 -3.94 -11.48
C SER A 106 21.67 -5.20 -11.19
N ASN A 107 21.17 -6.38 -11.57
CA ASN A 107 21.85 -7.66 -11.34
C ASN A 107 23.10 -7.88 -12.20
N GLY A 108 23.39 -6.98 -13.15
CA GLY A 108 24.58 -7.03 -14.01
C GLY A 108 25.85 -6.37 -13.44
N THR A 109 25.74 -5.48 -12.45
CA THR A 109 26.85 -4.56 -12.09
C THR A 109 27.36 -4.63 -10.64
N VAL A 110 26.68 -5.31 -9.70
CA VAL A 110 27.19 -5.41 -8.30
C VAL A 110 26.90 -6.76 -7.65
N ARG A 111 27.75 -7.77 -7.92
CA ARG A 111 27.83 -9.04 -7.14
C ARG A 111 28.66 -8.90 -5.85
N GLY A 112 28.61 -7.75 -5.17
CA GLY A 112 29.64 -7.44 -4.16
C GLY A 112 29.21 -6.70 -2.90
N THR A 113 28.05 -6.07 -2.83
CA THR A 113 27.65 -5.35 -1.61
C THR A 113 26.17 -5.51 -1.32
N SER A 114 25.90 -5.91 -0.09
CA SER A 114 24.60 -6.03 0.55
C SER A 114 23.84 -4.70 0.61
N SER A 115 23.42 -4.15 -0.52
CA SER A 115 22.55 -2.97 -0.52
C SER A 115 21.13 -3.39 -0.18
N VAL A 116 20.75 -3.16 1.07
CA VAL A 116 19.42 -3.29 1.67
C VAL A 116 18.38 -2.33 1.01
N ILE A 117 18.75 -1.65 -0.07
CA ILE A 117 18.02 -0.53 -0.66
C ILE A 117 17.41 -1.00 -1.98
N GLY A 118 16.08 -1.08 -2.06
CA GLY A 118 15.38 -1.45 -3.29
C GLY A 118 15.47 -0.37 -4.37
N PRO A 119 15.00 -0.67 -5.60
CA PRO A 119 14.95 0.31 -6.67
C PRO A 119 14.07 1.49 -6.27
N LYS A 120 14.57 2.71 -6.44
CA LYS A 120 13.83 3.94 -6.12
C LYS A 120 13.03 4.40 -7.34
N LEU A 121 11.75 4.69 -7.10
CA LEU A 121 10.84 5.30 -8.07
C LEU A 121 10.78 6.80 -7.82
N GLU A 122 10.86 7.61 -8.87
CA GLU A 122 10.53 9.04 -8.83
C GLU A 122 9.05 9.18 -9.16
N LEU A 123 8.27 9.70 -8.22
CA LEU A 123 6.93 10.20 -8.51
C LEU A 123 7.00 11.71 -8.58
N ALA A 124 6.31 12.28 -9.56
CA ALA A 124 6.20 13.72 -9.71
C ALA A 124 4.75 14.11 -9.99
N ALA A 125 4.28 15.19 -9.39
CA ALA A 125 2.97 15.76 -9.71
C ALA A 125 3.09 17.27 -9.92
N ASN A 126 2.22 17.81 -10.75
CA ASN A 126 2.06 19.25 -10.93
C ASN A 126 0.67 19.71 -10.44
N MET A 127 0.49 21.02 -10.43
CA MET A 127 -0.78 21.67 -10.11
C MET A 127 -1.67 21.92 -11.34
N HIS A 128 -1.44 21.15 -12.42
CA HIS A 128 -2.12 21.22 -13.71
C HIS A 128 -2.65 19.84 -14.16
N GLY A 129 -2.99 18.97 -13.21
CA GLY A 129 -3.64 17.69 -13.48
C GLY A 129 -2.75 16.62 -14.10
N SER A 130 -1.44 16.67 -13.87
CA SER A 130 -0.50 15.66 -14.37
C SER A 130 0.27 14.97 -13.25
N LEU A 131 0.38 13.65 -13.38
CA LEU A 131 1.18 12.78 -12.52
C LEU A 131 2.17 12.04 -13.41
N LYS A 132 3.42 11.92 -12.95
CA LYS A 132 4.49 11.18 -13.62
C LYS A 132 5.08 10.18 -12.65
N LEU A 133 5.26 8.95 -13.13
CA LEU A 133 6.06 7.92 -12.48
C LEU A 133 7.25 7.63 -13.37
N SER A 134 8.45 7.64 -12.82
CA SER A 134 9.67 7.36 -13.57
C SER A 134 10.66 6.51 -12.79
N ILE A 135 11.48 5.77 -13.52
CA ILE A 135 12.65 5.09 -12.99
C ILE A 135 13.82 5.28 -13.97
N THR A 136 14.97 5.62 -13.40
CA THR A 136 16.21 5.84 -14.13
C THR A 136 17.27 4.91 -13.57
N THR A 137 17.85 4.08 -14.43
CA THR A 137 19.02 3.24 -14.15
C THR A 137 20.13 3.56 -15.15
N ASP A 138 21.24 2.84 -15.06
CA ASP A 138 22.36 2.88 -16.00
C ASP A 138 21.97 2.43 -17.42
N VAL A 139 21.03 1.50 -17.53
CA VAL A 139 20.65 0.87 -18.82
C VAL A 139 19.31 1.39 -19.36
N LEU A 140 18.41 1.85 -18.50
CA LEU A 140 17.08 2.30 -18.92
C LEU A 140 16.63 3.58 -18.22
N ASN A 141 15.86 4.39 -18.95
CA ASN A 141 15.09 5.51 -18.43
C ASN A 141 13.68 5.37 -18.98
N ILE A 142 12.74 5.04 -18.10
CA ILE A 142 11.33 4.85 -18.46
C ILE A 142 10.46 5.74 -17.59
N SER A 143 9.41 6.29 -18.19
CA SER A 143 8.42 7.09 -17.49
C SER A 143 7.02 6.80 -18.00
N SER A 144 6.04 7.02 -17.14
CA SER A 144 4.62 6.99 -17.46
C SER A 144 3.98 8.25 -16.92
N VAL A 145 3.19 8.91 -17.74
CA VAL A 145 2.51 10.17 -17.41
C VAL A 145 1.01 9.96 -17.53
N TRP A 146 0.29 10.37 -16.49
CA TRP A 146 -1.16 10.49 -16.48
C TRP A 146 -1.50 11.97 -16.54
N THR A 147 -2.43 12.34 -17.41
CA THR A 147 -2.90 13.72 -17.61
C THR A 147 -4.41 13.79 -17.42
N GLY A 148 -4.95 15.01 -17.29
CA GLY A 148 -6.39 15.22 -17.08
C GLY A 148 -6.87 14.79 -15.69
N LEU A 149 -5.96 14.69 -14.73
CA LEU A 149 -6.29 14.48 -13.32
C LEU A 149 -6.75 15.80 -12.68
N THR A 150 -7.35 15.71 -11.50
CA THR A 150 -7.86 16.88 -10.78
C THR A 150 -6.97 17.19 -9.58
N ASN A 151 -6.61 18.46 -9.41
CA ASN A 151 -6.01 18.98 -8.19
C ASN A 151 -7.15 19.48 -7.27
N PRO A 152 -7.36 18.91 -6.07
CA PRO A 152 -8.36 19.44 -5.14
C PRO A 152 -8.03 20.89 -4.74
N VAL A 153 -9.03 21.67 -4.31
CA VAL A 153 -8.81 23.04 -3.82
C VAL A 153 -8.58 22.98 -2.32
N LEU A 154 -7.57 23.71 -1.83
CA LEU A 154 -7.33 23.87 -0.39
C LEU A 154 -8.42 24.77 0.20
N ASP A 155 -9.04 24.34 1.30
CA ASP A 155 -9.97 25.19 2.07
C ASP A 155 -9.14 26.20 2.88
N PRO A 156 -9.34 27.52 2.69
CA PRO A 156 -8.61 28.56 3.43
C PRO A 156 -8.74 28.43 4.95
N LYS A 157 -9.79 27.78 5.44
CA LYS A 157 -10.02 27.56 6.88
C LYS A 157 -9.13 26.47 7.49
N GLN A 158 -8.50 25.64 6.67
CA GLN A 158 -7.67 24.51 7.10
C GLN A 158 -6.16 24.80 7.02
N VAL A 159 -5.78 25.98 6.52
CA VAL A 159 -4.39 26.46 6.50
C VAL A 159 -4.10 27.19 7.83
N GLU A 160 -2.95 26.93 8.46
CA GLU A 160 -2.62 27.42 9.82
C GLU A 160 -2.85 28.93 10.01
N ASP A 161 -2.69 29.74 8.95
CA ASP A 161 -2.77 31.21 8.99
C ASP A 161 -3.82 31.83 8.02
N GLY A 162 -4.79 31.04 7.49
CA GLY A 162 -5.93 31.57 6.72
C GLY A 162 -5.65 31.95 5.24
N GLU A 163 -6.42 32.92 4.69
CA GLU A 163 -6.38 33.31 3.27
C GLU A 163 -5.05 33.97 2.83
N GLU A 164 -4.41 34.76 3.69
CA GLU A 164 -3.15 35.47 3.37
C GLU A 164 -1.97 34.48 3.24
N SER A 165 -2.01 33.37 4.00
CA SER A 165 -1.04 32.28 3.90
C SER A 165 -1.22 31.45 2.62
N LEU A 166 -2.43 31.42 2.04
CA LEU A 166 -2.70 30.67 0.81
C LEU A 166 -1.99 31.25 -0.42
N GLU A 167 -1.78 32.57 -0.46
CA GLU A 167 -1.05 33.23 -1.56
C GLU A 167 0.44 32.84 -1.54
N ASP A 168 1.05 32.77 -0.36
CA ASP A 168 2.45 32.36 -0.20
C ASP A 168 2.65 30.84 -0.13
N HIS A 169 1.56 30.08 -0.05
CA HIS A 169 1.57 28.62 0.08
C HIS A 169 2.31 27.95 -1.09
N PRO A 170 3.14 26.91 -0.85
CA PRO A 170 3.98 26.27 -1.87
C PRO A 170 3.16 25.73 -3.06
N SER A 171 1.93 25.28 -2.83
CA SER A 171 1.04 24.83 -3.91
C SER A 171 0.57 25.94 -4.85
N THR A 172 0.35 27.16 -4.35
CA THR A 172 0.00 28.32 -5.17
C THR A 172 1.19 28.73 -6.03
N LYS A 173 2.37 28.82 -5.43
CA LYS A 173 3.64 29.08 -6.13
C LYS A 173 3.91 28.05 -7.23
N LEU A 174 3.72 26.76 -6.95
CA LEU A 174 3.93 25.70 -7.93
C LEU A 174 2.90 25.78 -9.08
N ARG A 175 1.66 26.18 -8.79
CA ARG A 175 0.63 26.41 -9.81
C ARG A 175 0.98 27.56 -10.75
N GLU A 176 1.48 28.67 -10.19
CA GLU A 176 1.92 29.85 -10.95
C GLU A 176 3.16 29.59 -11.80
N ALA A 177 4.08 28.73 -11.32
CA ALA A 177 5.26 28.30 -12.08
C ALA A 177 4.91 27.56 -13.38
N GLY A 178 3.66 27.11 -13.54
CA GLY A 178 3.12 26.59 -14.80
C GLY A 178 3.06 25.06 -14.89
N PRO A 179 2.58 24.52 -16.03
CA PRO A 179 2.33 23.09 -16.20
C PRO A 179 3.60 22.23 -16.24
N ASP A 180 4.75 22.84 -16.55
CA ASP A 180 6.05 22.15 -16.57
C ASP A 180 6.76 22.15 -15.22
N ALA A 181 6.17 22.75 -14.18
CA ALA A 181 6.68 22.73 -12.82
C ALA A 181 6.18 21.47 -12.08
N TRP A 182 7.11 20.71 -11.50
CA TRP A 182 6.83 19.42 -10.87
C TRP A 182 7.37 19.37 -9.45
N SER A 183 6.54 18.91 -8.51
CA SER A 183 6.96 18.46 -7.18
C SER A 183 7.26 16.96 -7.23
N LYS A 184 8.45 16.55 -6.77
CA LYS A 184 9.02 15.20 -6.96
C LYS A 184 9.34 14.53 -5.63
N VAL A 185 9.05 13.24 -5.51
CA VAL A 185 9.43 12.45 -4.34
C VAL A 185 10.03 11.12 -4.79
N LEU A 186 11.09 10.69 -4.10
CA LEU A 186 11.73 9.40 -4.31
C LEU A 186 11.23 8.39 -3.26
N ILE A 187 10.69 7.27 -3.72
CA ILE A 187 10.16 6.20 -2.85
C ILE A 187 10.71 4.83 -3.22
N ASP A 188 10.79 3.92 -2.24
CA ASP A 188 11.18 2.53 -2.51
C ASP A 188 10.08 1.79 -3.27
N GLY A 189 10.44 1.14 -4.38
CA GLY A 189 9.47 0.47 -5.24
C GLY A 189 8.73 -0.71 -4.58
N LYS A 190 9.32 -1.37 -3.58
CA LYS A 190 8.67 -2.46 -2.84
C LYS A 190 7.64 -1.91 -1.87
N ASP A 191 8.01 -0.88 -1.11
CA ASP A 191 7.08 -0.24 -0.17
C ASP A 191 5.94 0.45 -0.91
N TRP A 192 6.23 1.10 -2.03
CA TRP A 192 5.20 1.65 -2.91
C TRP A 192 4.23 0.58 -3.42
N GLY A 193 4.75 -0.56 -3.87
CA GLY A 193 3.93 -1.68 -4.31
C GLY A 193 3.02 -2.25 -3.20
N ARG A 194 3.46 -2.21 -1.93
CA ARG A 194 2.64 -2.59 -0.76
C ARG A 194 1.55 -1.57 -0.51
N VAL A 195 1.90 -0.28 -0.48
CA VAL A 195 0.94 0.83 -0.28
C VAL A 195 -0.17 0.78 -1.31
N LEU A 196 0.15 0.61 -2.59
CA LEU A 196 -0.86 0.53 -3.65
C LEU A 196 -1.77 -0.70 -3.58
N SER A 197 -1.42 -1.71 -2.80
CA SER A 197 -2.26 -2.90 -2.62
C SER A 197 -3.56 -2.59 -1.86
N VAL A 198 -3.65 -1.44 -1.19
CA VAL A 198 -4.91 -0.93 -0.60
C VAL A 198 -5.98 -0.61 -1.65
N GLY A 199 -5.60 -0.45 -2.92
CA GLY A 199 -6.51 -0.16 -4.02
C GLY A 199 -7.64 -1.17 -4.25
N ARG A 200 -7.58 -2.35 -3.62
CA ARG A 200 -8.68 -3.34 -3.62
C ARG A 200 -9.88 -2.91 -2.78
N LEU A 201 -9.68 -2.01 -1.83
CA LEU A 201 -10.72 -1.54 -0.92
C LEU A 201 -11.70 -0.55 -1.59
N GLY A 202 -11.40 -0.09 -2.80
CA GLY A 202 -12.13 1.00 -3.44
C GLY A 202 -11.85 2.34 -2.75
N GLY A 203 -12.24 3.44 -3.39
CA GLY A 203 -12.13 4.78 -2.80
C GLY A 203 -11.40 5.82 -3.62
N ARG A 204 -11.56 7.08 -3.20
CA ARG A 204 -10.86 8.24 -3.76
C ARG A 204 -9.55 8.42 -3.01
N VAL A 205 -8.46 8.65 -3.73
CA VAL A 205 -7.15 8.85 -3.11
C VAL A 205 -6.58 10.19 -3.54
N ILE A 206 -6.21 11.01 -2.56
CA ILE A 206 -5.49 12.26 -2.76
C ILE A 206 -4.03 12.02 -2.37
N ALA A 207 -3.11 12.35 -3.25
CA ALA A 207 -1.68 12.33 -2.97
C ALA A 207 -1.18 13.76 -2.80
N CYS A 208 -0.52 14.05 -1.68
CA CYS A 208 0.15 15.31 -1.37
C CYS A 208 1.67 15.11 -1.41
N PHE A 209 2.33 15.92 -2.22
CA PHE A 209 3.76 15.87 -2.49
C PHE A 209 4.44 17.01 -1.75
N ALA A 210 5.27 16.66 -0.78
CA ALA A 210 6.30 17.52 -0.24
C ALA A 210 7.59 17.22 -1.02
N ASP A 211 7.86 17.98 -2.09
CA ASP A 211 9.04 17.94 -2.96
C ASP A 211 10.34 17.59 -2.23
N GLY A 212 10.95 16.44 -2.55
CA GLY A 212 12.19 15.97 -1.96
C GLY A 212 12.09 15.42 -0.53
N HIS A 213 10.91 15.44 0.09
CA HIS A 213 10.72 15.08 1.50
C HIS A 213 9.77 13.90 1.73
N ALA A 214 8.51 14.01 1.30
CA ALA A 214 7.51 13.02 1.66
C ALA A 214 6.35 12.97 0.67
N LEU A 215 5.78 11.77 0.54
CA LEU A 215 4.51 11.54 -0.11
C LEU A 215 3.48 11.17 0.96
N ILE A 216 2.41 11.95 1.03
CA ILE A 216 1.29 11.72 1.94
C ILE A 216 0.11 11.26 1.10
N LEU A 217 -0.48 10.12 1.46
CA LEU A 217 -1.69 9.62 0.81
C LEU A 217 -2.87 9.71 1.76
N TYR A 218 -3.92 10.41 1.34
CA TYR A 218 -5.24 10.39 1.96
C TYR A 218 -6.13 9.43 1.17
N VAL A 219 -6.45 8.29 1.78
CA VAL A 219 -7.32 7.27 1.18
C VAL A 219 -8.70 7.39 1.83
N TYR A 220 -9.68 7.82 1.04
CA TYR A 220 -11.08 7.90 1.46
C TYR A 220 -11.75 6.58 1.13
N LEU A 221 -12.06 5.81 2.17
CA LEU A 221 -12.76 4.54 2.03
C LEU A 221 -14.27 4.78 1.89
N THR A 222 -14.89 4.13 0.91
CA THR A 222 -16.35 4.10 0.80
C THR A 222 -16.89 3.10 1.82
N ASN A 223 -17.47 3.59 2.91
CA ASN A 223 -18.17 2.73 3.86
C ASN A 223 -19.46 2.18 3.22
N TYR A 224 -19.73 0.89 3.39
CA TYR A 224 -20.95 0.23 2.90
C TYR A 224 -22.21 0.63 3.68
N GLU A 225 -22.07 1.32 4.82
CA GLU A 225 -23.19 1.81 5.63
C GLU A 225 -23.09 3.32 5.84
N GLY A 226 -23.54 4.10 4.85
CA GLY A 226 -24.28 5.37 5.00
C GLY A 226 -23.77 6.53 5.86
N ALA A 227 -22.69 6.42 6.62
CA ALA A 227 -22.18 7.49 7.46
C ALA A 227 -20.67 7.34 7.67
N ASP A 228 -19.98 8.47 7.50
CA ASP A 228 -18.58 8.74 7.80
C ASP A 228 -17.55 8.21 6.78
N GLU A 229 -17.04 9.13 5.95
CA GLU A 229 -15.85 8.92 5.13
C GLU A 229 -14.65 8.66 6.07
N SER A 230 -14.13 7.43 6.09
CA SER A 230 -12.91 7.11 6.86
C SER A 230 -11.67 7.45 6.04
N VAL A 231 -10.76 8.24 6.62
CA VAL A 231 -9.51 8.66 5.99
C VAL A 231 -8.34 7.87 6.57
N LEU A 232 -7.64 7.13 5.71
CA LEU A 232 -6.35 6.52 6.04
C LEU A 232 -5.23 7.44 5.52
N THR A 233 -4.41 7.97 6.44
CA THR A 233 -3.20 8.71 6.11
C THR A 233 -1.99 7.76 6.12
N SER A 234 -1.32 7.61 4.98
CA SER A 234 -0.06 6.84 4.89
C SER A 234 1.11 7.77 4.54
N PRO A 235 1.92 8.19 5.52
CA PRO A 235 3.12 8.97 5.27
C PRO A 235 4.28 8.05 4.83
N SER A 236 4.82 8.28 3.63
CA SER A 236 6.09 7.69 3.21
C SER A 236 7.19 8.74 3.37
N LEU A 237 8.01 8.59 4.42
CA LEU A 237 9.10 9.51 4.73
C LEU A 237 10.38 9.09 3.98
N TYR A 238 11.00 10.02 3.26
CA TYR A 238 12.35 9.86 2.73
C TYR A 238 13.39 10.11 3.84
N THR A 239 14.38 9.24 3.98
CA THR A 239 15.58 9.51 4.80
C THR A 239 16.74 9.95 3.90
N PRO A 240 17.31 11.15 4.09
CA PRO A 240 18.50 11.59 3.39
C PRO A 240 19.72 10.74 3.75
N TRP A 241 20.54 10.42 2.75
CA TRP A 241 21.67 9.48 2.82
C TRP A 241 22.97 10.07 3.39
N ALA A 242 22.99 11.32 3.85
CA ALA A 242 24.21 12.04 4.15
C ALA A 242 24.37 12.39 5.64
N ASN A 243 24.56 11.39 6.53
CA ASN A 243 25.38 11.59 7.75
C ASN A 243 25.74 10.30 8.54
N ARG A 244 26.30 9.27 7.88
CA ARG A 244 26.95 8.16 8.62
C ARG A 244 28.28 7.79 8.00
N GLY A 245 29.29 8.57 8.32
CA GLY A 245 30.69 8.28 7.96
C GLY A 245 31.64 9.37 8.46
N GLY A 246 31.89 9.44 9.76
CA GLY A 246 32.77 10.47 10.31
C GLY A 246 33.07 10.39 11.81
N LEU A 247 33.24 9.19 12.39
CA LEU A 247 33.85 9.03 13.72
C LEU A 247 35.25 8.42 13.55
N ARG A 248 36.25 9.26 13.28
CA ARG A 248 37.67 8.98 13.54
C ARG A 248 38.35 10.29 13.91
N GLU A 249 38.13 10.72 15.14
CA GLU A 249 38.95 11.73 15.78
C GLU A 249 40.26 11.03 16.21
N LYS A 250 41.36 11.31 15.49
CA LYS A 250 42.71 10.92 15.93
C LYS A 250 43.25 12.08 16.76
N GLY A 251 43.35 11.86 18.07
CA GLY A 251 44.18 12.69 18.94
C GLY A 251 45.66 12.53 18.58
N ALA A 252 46.28 13.64 18.24
CA ALA A 252 47.73 13.83 18.25
C ALA A 252 47.97 15.22 18.83
N GLU A 253 48.10 15.30 20.16
CA GLU A 253 48.56 16.50 20.85
C GLU A 253 50.08 16.41 21.01
N GLU A 254 50.72 17.47 20.54
CA GLU A 254 52.14 17.71 20.44
C GLU A 254 52.72 18.06 21.82
N ARG A 255 53.80 17.37 22.19
CA ARG A 255 54.66 17.68 23.33
C ARG A 255 55.40 18.99 23.06
N VAL A 256 55.23 19.97 23.93
CA VAL A 256 56.23 21.03 24.17
C VAL A 256 56.67 20.94 25.62
N MET A 257 57.84 20.33 25.84
CA MET A 257 58.95 20.76 26.70
C MET A 257 60.12 19.80 26.49
#